data_AF-A0A2K8SQT1-F1
#
_entry.id   AF-A0A2K8SQT1-F1
#
_cell.length_a   1.000
_cell.length_b   1.000
_cell.length_c   1.000
_cell.angle_alpha   90.00
_cell.angle_beta   90.00
_cell.angle_gamma   90.00
#
_symmetry.space_group_name_H-M   'P 1'
#
loop_
_entity.id
_entity.type
_entity.pdbx_description
1 polymer ?
#
loop_
_entity_poly.entity_id
_entity_poly.type
_entity_poly.pdbx_seq_one_letter_code
_entity_poly.pdbx_strand_id
1 'polypeptide(L)'
;MYISQLIGQHLSLGQQLIVILTSIFASVGAANIPNAGLVTMTLVFTSVGLPTQYIALLVTIDWFLDRCRTAINVMGDMTVSALLDGKKPRSVDEA
;
A
#
# COMPACT_ATOMS: atom_id res chain seq x y z
N MET A 1 -5.30 9.83 4.92
CA MET A 1 -5.23 10.65 6.16
C MET A 1 -4.64 12.03 5.93
N TYR A 2 -3.39 12.16 5.49
CA TYR A 2 -2.70 13.46 5.32
C TYR A 2 -3.54 14.52 4.57
N ILE A 3 -4.07 14.16 3.40
CA ILE A 3 -4.84 15.10 2.57
C ILE A 3 -6.13 15.57 3.24
N SER A 4 -6.82 14.71 4.00
CA SER A 4 -8.05 15.12 4.70
C SER A 4 -7.75 16.15 5.81
N GLN A 5 -6.64 15.98 6.51
CA GLN A 5 -6.20 16.94 7.53
C GLN A 5 -5.79 18.27 6.89
N LEU A 6 -5.12 18.22 5.72
CA LEU A 6 -4.70 19.39 4.96
C LEU A 6 -5.87 20.26 4.49
N ILE A 7 -7.00 19.66 4.13
CA ILE A 7 -8.21 20.37 3.67
C ILE A 7 -9.20 20.67 4.81
N GLY A 8 -8.87 20.32 6.06
CA GLY A 8 -9.75 20.52 7.22
C GLY A 8 -10.98 19.60 7.24
N GLN A 9 -11.02 18.55 6.42
CA GLN A 9 -12.14 17.62 6.35
C GLN A 9 -11.90 16.44 7.29
N HIS A 10 -12.62 16.42 8.41
CA HIS A 10 -12.46 15.38 9.42
C HIS A 10 -13.11 14.07 8.96
N LEU A 11 -12.31 12.99 8.82
CA LEU A 11 -12.85 11.66 8.59
C LEU A 11 -13.43 11.06 9.88
N SER A 12 -14.70 10.65 9.82
CA SER A 12 -15.30 9.88 10.91
C SER A 12 -14.61 8.52 11.07
N LEU A 13 -14.74 7.91 12.26
CA LEU A 13 -14.16 6.59 12.54
C LEU A 13 -14.58 5.53 11.49
N GLY A 14 -15.83 5.59 11.02
CA GLY A 14 -16.33 4.70 9.96
C GLY A 14 -15.63 4.92 8.62
N GLN A 15 -15.37 6.17 8.23
CA GLN A 15 -14.62 6.46 7.00
C GLN A 15 -13.16 6.02 7.12
N GLN A 16 -12.55 6.10 8.30
CA GLN A 16 -11.19 5.60 8.53
C GLN A 16 -11.11 4.08 8.35
N LEU A 17 -12.11 3.34 8.85
CA LEU A 17 -12.23 1.89 8.60
C LEU A 17 -12.40 1.58 7.11
N ILE A 18 -13.22 2.35 6.39
CA ILE A 18 -13.36 2.21 4.93
C ILE A 18 -12.01 2.42 4.24
N VAL A 19 -11.24 3.46 4.61
CA VAL A 19 -9.89 3.68 4.04
C VAL A 19 -8.99 2.48 4.25
N ILE A 20 -8.98 1.89 5.45
CA ILE A 20 -8.16 0.71 5.75
C ILE A 20 -8.58 -0.47 4.88
N LEU A 21 -9.88 -0.79 4.85
CA LEU A 21 -10.40 -1.90 4.05
C LEU A 21 -10.13 -1.70 2.55
N THR A 22 -10.48 -0.53 2.02
CA THR A 22 -10.22 -0.17 0.63
C THR A 22 -8.73 -0.26 0.30
N SER A 23 -7.83 0.18 1.20
CA SER A 23 -6.39 0.10 1.00
C SER A 23 -5.88 -1.34 0.96
N ILE A 24 -6.45 -2.24 1.76
CA ILE A 24 -6.10 -3.67 1.74
C ILE A 24 -6.51 -4.29 0.41
N PHE A 25 -7.75 -4.06 -0.03
CA PHE A 25 -8.23 -4.56 -1.32
C PHE A 25 -7.43 -3.98 -2.49
N ALA A 26 -7.09 -2.69 -2.43
CA ALA A 26 -6.27 -2.03 -3.43
C ALA A 26 -4.86 -2.66 -3.52
N SER A 27 -4.25 -2.99 -2.37
CA SER A 27 -2.92 -3.60 -2.31
C SER A 27 -2.87 -4.95 -3.03
N VAL A 28 -3.90 -5.79 -2.84
CA VAL A 28 -4.00 -7.09 -3.53
C VAL A 28 -4.30 -6.91 -5.03
N GLY A 29 -5.16 -5.96 -5.39
CA GLY A 29 -5.57 -5.72 -6.78
C GLY A 29 -4.55 -4.98 -7.65
N ALA A 30 -3.60 -4.27 -7.06
CA ALA A 30 -2.67 -3.40 -7.78
C ALA A 30 -1.46 -4.11 -8.40
N ALA A 31 -1.26 -5.41 -8.14
CA ALA A 31 -0.11 -6.17 -8.61
C ALA A 31 0.05 -6.22 -10.15
N ASN A 32 -1.02 -5.98 -10.91
CA ASN A 32 -1.04 -6.14 -12.38
C ASN A 32 -1.17 -4.81 -13.15
N ILE A 33 -1.15 -3.65 -12.50
CA ILE A 33 -1.48 -2.37 -13.14
C ILE A 33 -0.22 -1.48 -13.27
N PRO A 34 0.16 -1.03 -14.49
CA PRO A 34 1.21 -0.03 -14.65
C PRO A 34 0.79 1.29 -13.96
N ASN A 35 1.68 1.89 -13.17
CA ASN A 35 1.40 3.04 -12.28
C ASN A 35 0.37 2.76 -11.17
N ALA A 36 0.50 1.62 -10.50
CA ALA A 36 -0.29 1.19 -9.34
C ALA A 36 -0.51 2.27 -8.25
N GLY A 37 0.47 3.16 -8.03
CA GLY A 37 0.39 4.24 -7.04
C GLY A 37 -0.78 5.19 -7.27
N LEU A 38 -0.97 5.66 -8.51
CA LEU A 38 -2.05 6.60 -8.86
C LEU A 38 -3.46 5.97 -8.78
N VAL A 39 -3.58 4.72 -9.21
CA VAL A 39 -4.86 4.00 -9.23
C VAL A 39 -5.35 3.72 -7.80
N THR A 40 -4.43 3.26 -6.93
CA THR A 40 -4.74 3.00 -5.52
C THR A 40 -5.11 4.28 -4.77
N MET A 41 -4.43 5.40 -5.04
CA MET A 41 -4.78 6.71 -4.48
C MET A 41 -6.19 7.16 -4.91
N THR A 42 -6.50 7.04 -6.20
CA THR A 42 -7.82 7.43 -6.73
C THR A 42 -8.93 6.60 -6.10
N LEU A 43 -8.73 5.29 -5.99
CA LEU A 43 -9.68 4.35 -5.39
C LEU A 43 -9.98 4.69 -3.91
N VAL A 44 -8.96 5.03 -3.13
CA VAL A 44 -9.14 5.41 -1.72
C VAL A 44 -9.83 6.77 -1.61
N PHE A 45 -9.57 7.70 -2.51
CA PHE A 45 -10.21 9.02 -2.47
C PHE A 45 -11.70 8.92 -2.80
N THR A 46 -12.06 8.14 -3.82
CA THR A 46 -13.46 7.94 -4.19
C THR A 46 -14.24 7.16 -3.13
N SER A 47 -13.61 6.25 -2.39
CA SER A 47 -14.29 5.46 -1.34
C SER A 47 -14.75 6.29 -0.13
N VAL A 48 -14.08 7.42 0.15
CA VAL A 48 -14.48 8.35 1.23
C VAL A 48 -15.01 9.70 0.74
N GLY A 49 -15.15 9.88 -0.58
CA GLY A 49 -15.68 11.12 -1.17
C GLY A 49 -14.70 12.30 -1.07
N LEU A 50 -13.39 12.04 -1.06
CA LEU A 50 -12.38 13.09 -1.08
C LEU A 50 -12.16 13.62 -2.51
N PRO A 51 -11.94 14.94 -2.68
CA PRO A 51 -11.69 15.52 -4.00
C PRO A 51 -10.37 15.00 -4.60
N THR A 52 -10.42 14.44 -5.80
CA THR A 52 -9.26 13.83 -6.49
C THR A 52 -8.23 14.85 -6.97
N GLN A 53 -8.58 16.14 -7.01
CA GLN A 53 -7.69 17.24 -7.38
C GLN A 53 -6.44 17.30 -6.47
N TYR A 54 -6.57 16.86 -5.21
CA TYR A 54 -5.45 16.84 -4.26
C TYR A 54 -4.47 15.68 -4.48
N ILE A 55 -4.77 14.72 -5.37
CA ILE A 55 -3.84 13.64 -5.73
C ILE A 55 -2.58 14.20 -6.40
N ALA A 56 -2.67 15.33 -7.12
CA ALA A 56 -1.52 15.98 -7.74
C ALA A 56 -0.40 16.35 -6.73
N LEU A 57 -0.77 16.67 -5.49
CA LEU A 57 0.20 16.91 -4.42
C LEU A 57 0.99 15.65 -4.05
N LEU A 58 0.33 14.49 -4.09
CA LEU A 58 0.97 13.19 -3.80
C LEU A 58 1.81 12.70 -4.98
N VAL A 59 1.34 12.89 -6.22
CA VAL A 59 2.06 12.49 -7.44
C VAL A 59 3.43 13.16 -7.53
N THR A 60 3.54 14.41 -7.08
CA THR A 60 4.82 15.17 -7.10
C THR A 60 5.94 14.46 -6.32
N ILE A 61 5.59 13.71 -5.26
CA ILE A 61 6.55 12.97 -4.43
C ILE A 61 6.49 11.45 -4.67
N ASP A 62 5.59 10.98 -5.54
CA ASP A 62 5.32 9.55 -5.75
C ASP A 62 6.56 8.82 -6.28
N TRP A 63 7.40 9.49 -7.08
CA TRP A 63 8.67 8.90 -7.56
C TRP A 63 9.61 8.47 -6.41
N PHE A 64 9.57 9.18 -5.27
CA PHE A 64 10.35 8.84 -4.09
C PHE A 64 9.64 7.80 -3.24
N LEU A 65 8.33 7.99 -3.01
CA LEU A 65 7.52 7.06 -2.23
C LEU A 65 7.42 5.68 -2.87
N ASP A 66 7.39 5.60 -4.19
CA ASP A 66 7.38 4.35 -4.94
C ASP A 66 8.64 3.52 -4.66
N ARG A 67 9.82 4.17 -4.65
CA ARG A 67 11.08 3.50 -4.28
C ARG A 67 11.07 2.98 -2.85
N CYS A 68 10.54 3.77 -1.90
CA CYS A 68 10.37 3.31 -0.52
C CYS A 68 9.41 2.11 -0.44
N ARG A 69 8.32 2.13 -1.23
CA ARG A 69 7.33 1.06 -1.29
C ARG A 69 7.96 -0.23 -1.82
N THR A 70 8.75 -0.16 -2.88
CA THR A 70 9.51 -1.31 -3.40
C THR A 70 10.48 -1.84 -2.35
N ALA A 71 11.24 -0.97 -1.68
CA ALA A 71 12.21 -1.39 -0.66
C ALA A 71 11.55 -2.15 0.50
N ILE A 72 10.41 -1.66 1.00
CA ILE A 72 9.66 -2.31 2.09
C ILE A 72 9.07 -3.65 1.63
N ASN A 73 8.53 -3.71 0.40
CA ASN A 73 7.99 -4.95 -0.15
C ASN A 73 9.08 -6.03 -0.28
N VAL A 74 10.25 -5.68 -0.83
CA VAL A 74 11.39 -6.60 -0.95
C VAL A 74 11.90 -7.04 0.43
N MET A 75 11.93 -6.13 1.41
CA MET A 75 12.28 -6.49 2.79
C MET A 75 11.28 -7.47 3.42
N GLY A 76 9.98 -7.31 3.13
CA GLY A 76 8.94 -8.25 3.54
C GLY A 76 9.17 -9.65 2.97
N ASP A 77 9.44 -9.75 1.67
CA ASP A 77 9.70 -11.02 1.00
C ASP A 77 10.94 -11.71 1.57
N MET A 78 12.04 -10.98 1.79
CA MET A 78 13.26 -11.52 2.43
C MET A 78 12.97 -12.05 3.84
N THR A 79 12.18 -11.32 4.63
CA THR A 79 11.80 -11.74 5.99
C THR A 79 10.98 -13.03 5.97
N VAL A 80 10.03 -13.15 5.03
CA VAL A 80 9.23 -14.37 4.87
C VAL A 80 10.08 -15.54 4.39
N SER A 81 10.99 -15.32 3.43
CA SER A 81 11.93 -16.35 2.98
C SER A 81 12.80 -16.88 4.12
N ALA A 82 13.38 -15.99 4.93
CA ALA A 82 14.20 -16.38 6.09
C ALA A 82 13.37 -17.15 7.14
N LEU A 83 12.13 -16.73 7.39
CA LEU A 83 11.23 -17.42 8.32
C LEU A 83 10.85 -18.82 7.84
N LEU A 84 10.63 -19.00 6.53
CA LEU A 84 10.29 -20.28 5.93
C LEU A 84 11.49 -21.24 5.89
N ASP A 85 12.69 -20.72 5.64
CA ASP A 85 13.93 -21.51 5.66
C ASP A 85 14.17 -22.13 7.05
N GLY A 86 14.02 -21.33 8.11
CA GLY A 86 14.12 -21.82 9.49
C GLY A 86 13.04 -22.82 9.92
N LYS A 87 11.96 -22.96 9.14
CA LYS A 87 10.85 -23.90 9.39
C LYS A 87 10.90 -25.18 8.56
N LYS A 88 11.79 -25.29 7.57
CA LYS A 88 12.01 -26.58 6.89
C LYS A 88 12.77 -27.50 7.86
N PRO A 89 12.24 -28.70 8.19
CA PRO A 89 13.10 -29.74 8.75
C PRO A 89 14.20 -29.99 7.72
N ARG A 90 15.45 -30.01 8.17
CA ARG A 90 16.63 -30.28 7.34
C ARG A 90 16.39 -31.64 6.66
N SER A 91 15.97 -31.67 5.39
CA SER A 91 15.94 -32.91 4.63
C SER A 91 17.39 -33.34 4.48
N VAL A 92 17.75 -34.39 5.20
CA VAL A 92 19.03 -35.08 5.11
C VAL A 92 19.02 -35.84 3.79
N ASP A 93 19.12 -35.14 2.67
CA ASP A 93 19.18 -35.75 1.33
C ASP A 93 20.37 -35.17 0.57
N GLU A 94 21.56 -35.37 1.12
CA GLU A 94 22.80 -35.54 0.34
C GLU A 94 23.65 -36.59 1.06
N ALA A 95 23.40 -37.87 0.73
CA ALA A 95 24.27 -39.00 0.99
C ALA A 95 24.46 -39.77 -0.32
#